data_AF-A0A7J8RJ71-F1
#
_entry.id   AF-A0A7J8RJ71-F1
#
_cell.length_a   1.000
_cell.length_b   1.000
_cell.length_c   1.000
_cell.angle_alpha   90.00
_cell.angle_beta   90.00
_cell.angle_gamma   90.00
#
_symmetry.space_group_name_H-M   'P 1'
#
loop_
_entity.id
_entity.type
_entity.pdbx_description
1 polymer ?
#
loop_
_entity_poly.entity_id
_entity_poly.type
_entity_poly.pdbx_seq_one_letter_code
_entity_poly.pdbx_strand_id
1 'polypeptide(L)'
;MNRIRVPYPFQWGAPTFDAGEAFAMMAASFVALVESTGTFLAVARYASATPMPPSILSRGIGWQGIGILFSGIFGTGNGSSVSVENGGLLAMTRVGSRRVVQISAGFMIFFSILGKFGAVFASIPAPIIAALYSLFFGYVGSGGLSLLQFCNLNNFKIKFILGFSVFMGLSIPQYFNEYTAINGFGPVHTGARWFNDMINVPFSSEAFVAGSLAMFLD
;
A
#
# COMPACT_ATOMS: atom_id res chain seq x y z
N MET A 1 -34.26 6.94 3.76
CA MET A 1 -32.92 6.66 3.16
C MET A 1 -32.46 7.90 2.42
N ASN A 2 -31.58 8.71 3.02
CA ASN A 2 -31.15 9.99 2.45
C ASN A 2 -30.36 9.78 1.16
N ARG A 3 -30.80 10.43 0.07
CA ARG A 3 -30.20 10.31 -1.28
C ARG A 3 -28.80 10.96 -1.37
N ILE A 4 -28.47 11.83 -0.43
CA ILE A 4 -27.25 12.65 -0.39
C ILE A 4 -26.70 12.56 1.04
N ARG A 5 -25.44 12.14 1.20
CA ARG A 5 -24.73 12.14 2.49
C ARG A 5 -23.34 12.73 2.25
N VAL A 6 -23.08 13.89 2.83
CA VAL A 6 -21.77 14.53 2.77
C VAL A 6 -20.98 14.09 4.01
N PRO A 7 -19.78 13.50 3.86
CA PRO A 7 -18.92 13.20 5.00
C PRO A 7 -18.46 14.51 5.62
N TYR A 8 -18.59 14.62 6.94
CA TYR A 8 -18.10 15.76 7.71
C TYR A 8 -16.91 15.32 8.58
N PRO A 9 -15.96 16.24 8.86
CA PRO A 9 -14.81 15.92 9.70
C PRO A 9 -15.27 15.48 11.10
N PHE A 10 -14.56 14.51 11.68
CA PHE A 10 -14.83 13.96 13.02
C PHE A 10 -16.21 13.28 13.17
N GLN A 11 -16.75 12.72 12.08
CA GLN A 11 -18.05 12.02 12.10
C GLN A 11 -18.11 10.83 13.08
N TRP A 12 -16.96 10.29 13.48
CA TRP A 12 -16.83 9.13 14.37
C TRP A 12 -16.39 9.49 15.80
N GLY A 13 -16.26 10.78 16.12
CA GLY A 13 -15.79 11.27 17.42
C GLY A 13 -14.54 12.13 17.35
N ALA A 14 -14.19 12.76 18.48
CA ALA A 14 -12.95 13.52 18.62
C ALA A 14 -11.73 12.59 18.66
N PRO A 15 -10.56 13.01 18.16
CA PRO A 15 -9.36 12.18 18.17
C PRO A 15 -8.91 11.92 19.62
N THR A 16 -8.84 10.65 20.00
CA THR A 16 -8.24 10.20 21.25
C THR A 16 -6.80 9.75 20.99
N PHE A 17 -5.89 10.07 21.90
CA PHE A 17 -4.49 9.68 21.78
C PHE A 17 -4.17 8.59 22.80
N ASP A 18 -4.06 7.35 22.33
CA ASP A 18 -3.44 6.26 23.07
C ASP A 18 -2.03 6.04 22.50
N ALA A 19 -1.03 6.05 23.37
CA ALA A 19 0.37 5.92 22.95
C ALA A 19 0.61 4.59 22.22
N GLY A 20 -0.01 3.50 22.67
CA GLY A 20 0.20 2.18 22.07
C GLY A 20 -0.37 2.07 20.67
N GLU A 21 -1.59 2.56 20.47
CA GLU A 21 -2.21 2.62 19.14
C GLU A 21 -1.47 3.58 18.21
N ALA A 22 -0.94 4.70 18.74
CA ALA A 22 -0.14 5.63 17.96
C ALA A 22 1.15 4.98 17.42
N PHE A 23 1.87 4.20 18.24
CA PHE A 23 3.07 3.47 17.78
C PHE A 23 2.72 2.39 16.75
N ALA A 24 1.64 1.64 16.95
CA ALA A 24 1.16 0.66 15.98
C ALA A 24 0.84 1.30 14.63
N MET A 25 0.14 2.44 14.64
CA MET A 25 -0.20 3.19 13.42
C MET A 25 1.03 3.81 12.76
N MET A 26 2.03 4.25 13.54
CA MET A 26 3.31 4.71 12.99
C MET A 26 4.04 3.57 12.26
N ALA A 27 4.12 2.37 12.85
CA ALA A 27 4.71 1.21 12.20
C ALA A 27 3.97 0.84 10.90
N ALA A 28 2.64 0.79 10.93
CA ALA A 28 1.82 0.54 9.74
C ALA A 28 2.05 1.60 8.64
N SER A 29 2.12 2.88 9.02
CA SER A 29 2.39 3.96 8.07
C SER A 29 3.79 3.85 7.46
N PHE A 30 4.79 3.44 8.24
CA PHE A 30 6.15 3.23 7.74
C PHE A 30 6.23 2.09 6.72
N VAL A 31 5.56 0.98 7.00
CA VAL A 31 5.42 -0.14 6.05
C VAL A 31 4.75 0.33 4.75
N ALA A 32 3.66 1.07 4.87
CA ALA A 32 2.96 1.64 3.72
C ALA A 32 3.84 2.60 2.89
N LEU A 33 4.74 3.35 3.53
CA LEU A 33 5.71 4.21 2.84
C LEU A 33 6.73 3.41 2.03
N VAL A 34 7.23 2.30 2.58
CA VAL A 34 8.15 1.40 1.87
C VAL A 34 7.47 0.81 0.63
N GLU A 35 6.25 0.30 0.78
CA GLU A 35 5.45 -0.24 -0.32
C GLU A 35 5.13 0.82 -1.39
N SER A 36 4.74 2.02 -0.95
CA SER A 36 4.40 3.14 -1.83
C SER A 36 5.59 3.60 -2.67
N THR A 37 6.80 3.55 -2.09
CA THR A 37 8.05 3.88 -2.80
C THR A 37 8.28 2.95 -4.00
N GLY A 38 8.08 1.64 -3.82
CA GLY A 38 8.16 0.68 -4.93
C GLY A 38 7.14 0.98 -6.02
N THR A 39 5.91 1.32 -5.63
CA THR A 39 4.85 1.67 -6.58
C THR A 39 5.15 2.96 -7.35
N PHE A 40 5.73 3.98 -6.72
CA PHE A 40 6.17 5.21 -7.40
C PHE A 40 7.20 4.92 -8.49
N LEU A 41 8.17 4.03 -8.23
CA LEU A 41 9.19 3.65 -9.21
C LEU A 41 8.59 2.86 -10.38
N ALA A 42 7.68 1.92 -10.10
CA ALA A 42 6.97 1.16 -11.14
C ALA A 42 6.11 2.07 -12.02
N VAL A 43 5.33 2.97 -11.41
CA VAL A 43 4.47 3.95 -12.09
C VAL A 43 5.28 4.90 -12.97
N ALA A 44 6.40 5.43 -12.46
CA ALA A 44 7.28 6.31 -13.24
C ALA A 44 7.78 5.62 -14.51
N ARG A 45 8.12 4.32 -14.39
CA ARG A 45 8.57 3.51 -15.53
C ARG A 45 7.46 3.28 -16.55
N TYR A 46 6.26 2.91 -16.11
CA TYR A 46 5.13 2.69 -17.02
C TYR A 46 4.62 3.96 -17.69
N ALA A 47 4.66 5.09 -16.98
CA ALA A 47 4.39 6.40 -17.56
C ALA A 47 5.46 6.86 -18.56
N SER A 48 6.55 6.10 -18.74
CA SER A 48 7.74 6.51 -19.51
C SER A 48 8.28 7.87 -19.05
N ALA A 49 8.16 8.16 -17.75
CA ALA A 49 8.63 9.39 -17.16
C ALA A 49 10.15 9.34 -16.97
N THR A 50 10.78 10.51 -16.84
CA THR A 50 12.19 10.61 -16.46
C THR A 50 12.43 9.91 -15.12
N PRO A 51 13.62 9.31 -14.90
CA PRO A 51 13.98 8.75 -13.60
C PRO A 51 13.67 9.74 -12.47
N MET A 52 12.97 9.27 -11.44
CA MET A 52 12.45 10.14 -10.40
C MET A 52 13.60 10.61 -9.50
N PRO A 53 13.91 11.92 -9.44
CA PRO A 53 14.93 12.39 -8.51
C PRO A 53 14.40 12.27 -7.06
N PRO A 54 15.29 12.10 -6.06
CA PRO A 54 14.89 11.93 -4.66
C PRO A 54 13.98 13.05 -4.12
N SER A 55 14.14 14.28 -4.63
CA SER A 55 13.31 15.43 -4.24
C SER A 55 11.85 15.28 -4.66
N ILE A 56 11.55 14.64 -5.80
CA ILE A 56 10.18 14.41 -6.27
C ILE A 56 9.54 13.26 -5.49
N LEU A 57 10.31 12.20 -5.20
CA LEU A 57 9.84 11.08 -4.38
C LEU A 57 9.49 11.56 -2.96
N SER A 58 10.35 12.37 -2.33
CA SER A 58 10.10 12.96 -1.02
C SER A 58 8.85 13.83 -1.01
N ARG A 59 8.61 14.62 -2.05
CA ARG A 59 7.37 15.42 -2.20
C ARG A 59 6.12 14.54 -2.36
N GLY A 60 6.23 13.45 -3.12
CA GLY A 60 5.14 12.48 -3.29
C GLY A 60 4.76 11.81 -1.98
N ILE A 61 5.75 11.37 -1.21
CA ILE A 61 5.59 10.82 0.14
C ILE A 61 4.99 11.86 1.10
N GLY A 62 5.45 13.10 1.04
CA GLY A 62 4.87 14.19 1.85
C GLY A 62 3.38 14.41 1.56
N TRP A 63 2.97 14.35 0.28
CA TRP A 63 1.56 14.46 -0.10
C TRP A 63 0.74 13.24 0.33
N GLN A 64 1.32 12.04 0.31
CA GLN A 64 0.70 10.85 0.86
C GLN A 64 0.42 11.01 2.36
N GLY A 65 1.37 11.52 3.15
CA GLY A 65 1.17 11.80 4.58
C GLY A 65 0.04 12.79 4.85
N ILE A 66 -0.05 13.85 4.04
CA ILE A 66 -1.17 14.81 4.10
C ILE A 66 -2.51 14.11 3.79
N GLY A 67 -2.52 13.21 2.79
CA GLY A 67 -3.69 12.38 2.48
C GLY A 67 -4.11 11.50 3.65
N ILE A 68 -3.15 10.84 4.32
CA ILE A 68 -3.40 10.02 5.52
C ILE A 68 -4.01 10.86 6.65
N LEU A 69 -3.53 12.09 6.86
CA LEU A 69 -4.11 13.02 7.84
C LEU A 69 -5.58 13.33 7.54
N PHE A 70 -5.91 13.66 6.28
CA PHE A 70 -7.30 13.88 5.89
C PHE A 70 -8.15 12.62 6.08
N SER A 71 -7.62 11.45 5.71
CA SER A 71 -8.26 10.16 5.92
C SER A 71 -8.54 9.88 7.40
N GLY A 72 -7.65 10.26 8.31
CA GLY A 72 -7.87 10.23 9.76
C GLY A 72 -8.99 11.17 10.21
N ILE A 73 -9.02 12.41 9.72
CA ILE A 73 -10.04 13.42 10.08
C ILE A 73 -11.45 13.00 9.62
N PHE A 74 -11.57 12.43 8.41
CA PHE A 74 -12.85 11.93 7.89
C PHE A 74 -13.16 10.50 8.36
N GLY A 75 -12.21 9.84 9.01
CA GLY A 75 -12.31 8.53 9.64
C GLY A 75 -12.58 7.38 8.66
N THR A 76 -11.70 7.22 7.67
CA THR A 76 -11.68 6.06 6.76
C THR A 76 -11.24 4.75 7.43
N GLY A 77 -10.79 4.79 8.69
CA GLY A 77 -10.33 3.63 9.48
C GLY A 77 -8.97 3.07 9.04
N ASN A 78 -8.72 3.04 7.74
CA ASN A 78 -7.44 2.69 7.12
C ASN A 78 -6.77 3.95 6.57
N GLY A 79 -5.44 4.04 6.72
CA GLY A 79 -4.64 5.11 6.11
C GLY A 79 -4.68 5.03 4.58
N SER A 80 -4.35 6.14 3.92
CA SER A 80 -4.22 6.18 2.45
C SER A 80 -2.83 5.78 2.00
N SER A 81 -2.74 4.75 1.17
CA SER A 81 -1.51 4.32 0.49
C SER A 81 -1.61 4.55 -1.02
N VAL A 82 -0.46 4.49 -1.72
CA VAL A 82 -0.47 4.53 -3.18
C VAL A 82 -1.18 3.27 -3.70
N SER A 83 -2.20 3.47 -4.53
CA SER A 83 -2.98 2.36 -5.08
C SER A 83 -2.17 1.59 -6.13
N VAL A 84 -1.89 0.32 -5.82
CA VAL A 84 -1.26 -0.63 -6.74
C VAL A 84 -2.15 -0.89 -7.95
N GLU A 85 -3.47 -0.93 -7.77
CA GLU A 85 -4.43 -1.08 -8.87
C GLU A 85 -4.32 0.03 -9.91
N ASN A 86 -4.24 1.28 -9.46
CA ASN A 86 -4.09 2.43 -10.34
C ASN A 86 -2.74 2.38 -11.09
N GLY A 87 -1.69 1.88 -10.44
CA GLY A 87 -0.39 1.63 -11.09
C GLY A 87 -0.48 0.55 -12.17
N GLY A 88 -1.19 -0.55 -11.90
CA GLY A 88 -1.44 -1.63 -12.86
C GLY A 88 -2.30 -1.16 -14.04
N LEU A 89 -3.34 -0.37 -13.79
CA LEU A 89 -4.19 0.21 -14.82
C LEU A 89 -3.40 1.17 -15.73
N LEU A 90 -2.51 1.98 -15.15
CA LEU A 90 -1.59 2.81 -15.90
C LEU A 90 -0.67 1.96 -16.79
N ALA A 91 -0.14 0.85 -16.27
CA ALA A 91 0.71 -0.07 -17.03
C ALA A 91 -0.03 -0.64 -18.26
N MET A 92 -1.31 -0.99 -18.10
CA MET A 92 -2.15 -1.51 -19.16
C MET A 92 -2.55 -0.45 -20.19
N THR A 93 -3.02 0.71 -19.73
CA THR A 93 -3.55 1.79 -20.60
C THR A 93 -2.46 2.65 -21.23
N ARG A 94 -1.26 2.69 -20.62
CA ARG A 94 -0.14 3.58 -20.97
C ARG A 94 -0.49 5.08 -20.95
N VAL A 95 -1.52 5.47 -20.20
CA VAL A 95 -1.96 6.87 -20.10
C VAL A 95 -1.44 7.50 -18.80
N GLY A 96 -0.23 8.06 -18.85
CA GLY A 96 0.42 8.76 -17.72
C GLY A 96 -0.04 10.20 -17.47
N SER A 97 -1.23 10.59 -17.95
CA SER A 97 -1.68 11.98 -17.90
C SER A 97 -2.24 12.37 -16.53
N ARG A 98 -1.72 13.45 -15.95
CA ARG A 98 -2.21 14.02 -14.68
C ARG A 98 -3.69 14.42 -14.74
N ARG A 99 -4.19 14.79 -15.92
CA ARG A 99 -5.59 15.20 -16.12
C ARG A 99 -6.55 14.04 -15.87
N VAL A 100 -6.18 12.82 -16.26
CA VAL A 100 -7.00 11.62 -16.03
C VAL A 100 -7.18 11.41 -14.54
N VAL A 101 -6.10 11.49 -13.77
CA VAL A 101 -6.15 11.35 -12.30
C VAL A 101 -7.00 12.44 -11.65
N GLN A 102 -6.87 13.70 -12.10
CA GLN A 102 -7.67 14.83 -11.58
C GLN A 102 -9.16 14.67 -11.86
N ILE A 103 -9.52 14.26 -13.08
CA ILE A 103 -10.92 14.01 -13.47
C ILE A 103 -11.49 12.84 -12.66
N SER A 104 -10.74 11.73 -12.53
CA SER A 104 -11.14 10.59 -11.71
C SER A 104 -11.36 10.97 -10.25
N ALA A 105 -10.48 11.80 -9.66
CA ALA A 105 -10.66 12.31 -8.30
C ALA A 105 -11.94 13.15 -8.16
N GLY A 106 -12.26 13.99 -9.15
CA GLY A 106 -13.53 14.73 -9.20
C GLY A 106 -14.75 13.80 -9.22
N PHE A 107 -14.71 12.74 -10.04
CA PHE A 107 -15.78 11.73 -10.05
C PHE A 107 -15.89 10.96 -8.73
N MET A 108 -14.77 10.62 -8.09
CA MET A 108 -14.77 9.95 -6.79
C MET A 108 -15.43 10.81 -5.71
N ILE A 109 -15.11 12.11 -5.66
CA ILE A 109 -15.75 13.06 -4.72
C ILE A 109 -17.25 13.17 -5.03
N PHE A 110 -17.62 13.29 -6.31
CA PHE A 110 -19.01 13.39 -6.74
C PHE A 110 -19.82 12.14 -6.36
N PHE A 111 -19.30 10.94 -6.63
CA PHE A 111 -19.98 9.69 -6.30
C PHE A 111 -20.01 9.40 -4.79
N SER A 112 -19.02 9.87 -4.03
CA SER A 112 -19.01 9.75 -2.56
C SER A 112 -20.23 10.40 -1.91
N ILE A 113 -20.70 11.53 -2.46
CA ILE A 113 -21.87 12.27 -1.95
C ILE A 113 -23.18 11.51 -2.21
N LEU A 114 -23.23 10.70 -3.27
CA LEU A 114 -24.41 9.96 -3.69
C LEU A 114 -24.40 8.55 -3.08
N GLY A 115 -24.88 8.43 -1.84
CA GLY A 115 -24.85 7.17 -1.07
C GLY A 115 -25.47 5.94 -1.76
N LYS A 116 -26.35 6.14 -2.75
CA LYS A 116 -26.88 5.05 -3.59
C LYS A 116 -25.82 4.41 -4.48
N PHE A 117 -24.89 5.19 -5.04
CA PHE A 117 -23.78 4.63 -5.83
C PHE A 117 -22.85 3.83 -4.93
N GLY A 118 -22.58 4.30 -3.70
CA GLY A 118 -21.85 3.52 -2.70
C GLY A 118 -22.47 2.15 -2.43
N ALA A 119 -23.81 2.07 -2.34
CA ALA A 119 -24.52 0.81 -2.17
C ALA A 119 -24.39 -0.14 -3.38
N VAL A 120 -24.34 0.40 -4.61
CA VAL A 120 -24.09 -0.40 -5.82
C VAL A 120 -22.68 -0.98 -5.78
N PHE A 121 -21.66 -0.18 -5.45
CA PHE A 121 -20.29 -0.70 -5.32
C PHE A 121 -20.16 -1.76 -4.22
N ALA A 122 -20.86 -1.59 -3.10
CA ALA A 122 -20.91 -2.59 -2.03
C ALA A 122 -21.64 -3.88 -2.43
N SER A 123 -22.47 -3.85 -3.48
CA SER A 123 -23.19 -5.04 -3.98
C SER A 123 -22.36 -5.89 -4.94
N ILE A 124 -21.17 -5.42 -5.36
CA ILE A 124 -20.29 -6.16 -6.27
C ILE A 124 -19.74 -7.41 -5.54
N PRO A 125 -19.89 -8.62 -6.11
CA PRO A 125 -19.34 -9.84 -5.52
C PRO A 125 -17.83 -9.77 -5.29
N ALA A 126 -17.38 -10.21 -4.11
CA ALA A 126 -15.97 -10.29 -3.76
C ALA A 126 -15.09 -11.06 -4.78
N PRO A 127 -15.56 -12.15 -5.42
CA PRO A 127 -14.77 -12.85 -6.43
C PRO A 127 -14.38 -12.00 -7.65
N ILE A 128 -15.25 -11.07 -8.07
CA ILE A 128 -14.97 -10.18 -9.21
C ILE A 128 -13.84 -9.21 -8.84
N ILE A 129 -13.93 -8.66 -7.63
CA ILE A 129 -12.91 -7.76 -7.11
C ILE A 129 -11.57 -8.49 -6.99
N ALA A 130 -11.55 -9.71 -6.43
CA ALA A 130 -10.34 -10.53 -6.34
C ALA A 130 -9.71 -10.83 -7.72
N ALA A 131 -10.52 -11.13 -8.75
CA ALA A 131 -10.05 -11.36 -10.11
C ALA A 131 -9.39 -10.11 -10.73
N LEU A 132 -9.97 -8.93 -10.50
CA LEU A 132 -9.39 -7.65 -10.94
C LEU A 132 -8.05 -7.37 -10.25
N TYR A 133 -7.99 -7.54 -8.92
CA TYR A 133 -6.75 -7.39 -8.16
C TYR A 133 -5.66 -8.33 -8.67
N SER A 134 -5.97 -9.60 -8.95
CA SER A 134 -4.99 -10.57 -9.49
C SER A 134 -4.33 -10.07 -10.79
N LEU A 135 -5.11 -9.45 -11.68
CA LEU A 135 -4.58 -8.88 -12.92
C LEU A 135 -3.72 -7.63 -12.65
N PHE A 136 -4.18 -6.71 -11.81
CA PHE A 136 -3.44 -5.48 -11.52
C PHE A 136 -2.13 -5.72 -10.76
N PHE A 137 -2.15 -6.62 -9.76
CA PHE A 137 -0.93 -7.04 -9.06
C PHE A 137 0.05 -7.73 -10.01
N GLY A 138 -0.44 -8.53 -10.96
CA GLY A 138 0.40 -9.12 -12.01
C GLY A 138 1.11 -8.06 -12.86
N TYR A 139 0.39 -7.01 -13.28
CA TYR A 139 0.99 -5.90 -14.01
C TYR A 139 2.03 -5.13 -13.17
N VAL A 140 1.73 -4.77 -11.92
CA VAL A 140 2.70 -4.05 -11.10
C VAL A 140 3.92 -4.92 -10.76
N GLY A 141 3.71 -6.21 -10.49
CA GLY A 141 4.78 -7.19 -10.29
C GLY A 141 5.70 -7.31 -11.51
N SER A 142 5.14 -7.35 -12.71
CA SER A 142 5.91 -7.29 -13.96
C SER A 142 6.75 -6.00 -14.07
N GLY A 143 6.25 -4.89 -13.53
CA GLY A 143 6.96 -3.61 -13.50
C GLY A 143 8.18 -3.64 -12.59
N GLY A 144 8.03 -4.28 -11.42
CA GLY A 144 9.15 -4.58 -10.53
C GLY A 144 10.21 -5.46 -11.20
N LEU A 145 9.79 -6.54 -11.88
CA LEU A 145 10.71 -7.41 -12.63
C LEU A 145 11.46 -6.67 -13.74
N SER A 146 10.81 -5.70 -14.41
CA SER A 146 11.49 -4.87 -15.43
C SER A 146 12.66 -4.06 -14.83
N LEU A 147 12.65 -3.74 -13.53
CA LEU A 147 13.77 -3.04 -12.90
C LEU A 147 15.02 -3.92 -12.74
N LEU A 148 14.87 -5.26 -12.74
CA LEU A 148 16.00 -6.18 -12.63
C LEU A 148 16.96 -6.08 -13.83
N GLN A 149 16.52 -5.53 -14.96
CA GLN A 149 17.40 -5.30 -16.11
C GLN A 149 18.52 -4.28 -15.83
N PHE A 150 18.39 -3.48 -14.76
CA PHE A 150 19.44 -2.56 -14.32
C PHE A 150 20.47 -3.22 -13.39
N CYS A 151 20.22 -4.46 -12.96
CA CYS A 151 21.11 -5.22 -12.12
C CYS A 151 21.98 -6.16 -12.95
N ASN A 152 23.24 -6.38 -12.53
CA ASN A 152 24.09 -7.38 -13.17
C ASN A 152 23.71 -8.79 -12.69
N LEU A 153 22.70 -9.37 -13.33
CA LEU A 153 22.23 -10.74 -13.08
C LEU A 153 23.25 -11.82 -13.49
N ASN A 154 24.47 -11.50 -13.93
CA ASN A 154 25.51 -12.52 -14.09
C ASN A 154 26.25 -12.81 -12.77
N ASN A 155 26.22 -11.87 -11.82
CA ASN A 155 26.85 -12.06 -10.52
C ASN A 155 26.02 -13.01 -9.64
N PHE A 156 26.64 -14.07 -9.14
CA PHE A 156 25.99 -15.01 -8.21
C PHE A 156 25.46 -14.32 -6.95
N LYS A 157 26.18 -13.31 -6.44
CA LYS A 157 25.74 -12.55 -5.25
C LYS A 157 24.38 -11.88 -5.48
N ILE A 158 24.21 -11.19 -6.60
CA ILE A 158 22.96 -10.49 -6.94
C ILE A 158 21.81 -11.50 -7.14
N LYS A 159 22.07 -12.64 -7.79
CA LYS A 159 21.06 -13.72 -7.91
C LYS A 159 20.65 -14.26 -6.55
N PHE A 160 21.61 -14.47 -5.65
CA PHE A 160 21.35 -14.95 -4.30
C PHE A 160 20.53 -13.94 -3.50
N ILE A 161 20.93 -12.67 -3.49
CA ILE A 161 20.21 -11.59 -2.81
C ILE A 161 18.77 -11.52 -3.30
N LEU A 162 18.55 -11.50 -4.63
CA LEU A 162 17.23 -11.47 -5.24
C LEU A 162 16.39 -12.69 -4.83
N GLY A 163 16.90 -13.90 -5.03
CA GLY A 163 16.16 -15.13 -4.77
C GLY A 163 15.84 -15.31 -3.29
N PHE A 164 16.81 -15.06 -2.41
CA PHE A 164 16.62 -15.18 -0.96
C PHE A 164 15.64 -14.14 -0.43
N SER A 165 15.75 -12.88 -0.86
CA SER A 165 14.88 -11.80 -0.39
C SER A 165 13.44 -11.99 -0.84
N VAL A 166 13.20 -12.44 -2.08
CA VAL A 166 11.85 -12.77 -2.55
C VAL A 166 11.27 -13.96 -1.79
N PHE A 167 12.06 -15.02 -1.58
CA PHE A 167 11.60 -16.20 -0.84
C PHE A 167 11.24 -15.87 0.61
N MET A 168 12.12 -15.18 1.32
CA MET A 168 11.87 -14.78 2.72
C MET A 168 10.77 -13.72 2.83
N GLY A 169 10.67 -12.84 1.84
CA GLY A 169 9.59 -11.86 1.71
C GLY A 169 8.21 -12.48 1.59
N LEU A 170 8.08 -13.69 1.03
CA LEU A 170 6.80 -14.41 1.01
C LEU A 170 6.65 -15.32 2.25
N SER A 171 7.72 -16.00 2.66
CA SER A 171 7.68 -17.01 3.72
C SER A 171 7.42 -16.43 5.11
N ILE A 172 8.10 -15.33 5.48
CA ILE A 172 7.99 -14.75 6.83
C ILE A 172 6.59 -14.15 7.06
N PRO A 173 6.05 -13.28 6.19
CA PRO A 173 4.69 -12.77 6.36
C PRO A 173 3.63 -13.86 6.38
N GLN A 174 3.78 -14.88 5.53
CA GLN A 174 2.86 -16.02 5.52
C GLN A 174 2.85 -16.73 6.88
N TYR A 175 4.02 -16.96 7.48
CA TYR A 175 4.12 -17.52 8.83
C TYR A 175 3.42 -16.62 9.88
N PHE A 176 3.64 -15.30 9.84
CA PHE A 176 3.00 -14.36 10.78
C PHE A 176 1.47 -14.36 10.62
N ASN A 177 0.98 -14.38 9.39
CA ASN A 177 -0.45 -14.39 9.08
C ASN A 177 -1.12 -15.71 9.50
N GLU A 178 -0.49 -16.85 9.21
CA GLU A 178 -1.01 -18.17 9.58
C GLU A 178 -0.98 -18.37 11.10
N TYR A 179 0.09 -17.95 11.78
CA TYR A 179 0.18 -17.99 13.24
C TYR A 179 -0.92 -17.16 13.90
N THR A 180 -1.17 -15.94 13.38
CA THR A 180 -2.24 -15.06 13.87
C THR A 180 -3.62 -15.68 13.63
N ALA A 181 -3.83 -16.34 12.49
CA ALA A 181 -5.09 -16.99 12.15
C ALA A 181 -5.41 -18.20 13.06
N ILE A 182 -4.39 -18.97 13.45
CA ILE A 182 -4.55 -20.16 14.29
C ILE A 182 -4.69 -19.80 15.77
N ASN A 183 -3.81 -18.93 16.28
CA ASN A 183 -3.69 -18.66 17.72
C ASN A 183 -4.48 -17.42 18.18
N GLY A 184 -4.95 -16.59 17.25
CA GLY A 184 -5.68 -15.34 17.54
C GLY A 184 -4.78 -14.17 17.98
N PHE A 185 -3.46 -14.36 18.01
CA PHE A 185 -2.46 -13.32 18.31
C PHE A 185 -1.20 -13.52 17.45
N GLY A 186 -0.48 -12.42 17.19
CA GLY A 186 0.75 -12.45 16.40
C GLY A 186 1.90 -13.18 17.11
N PRO A 187 2.91 -13.69 16.38
CA PRO A 187 4.02 -14.47 16.95
C PRO A 187 4.72 -13.79 18.13
N VAL A 188 4.83 -12.45 18.09
CA VAL A 188 5.30 -11.67 19.24
C VAL A 188 4.10 -11.31 20.11
N HIS A 189 4.02 -11.96 21.27
CA HIS A 189 2.97 -11.74 22.26
C HIS A 189 3.54 -11.49 23.66
N THR A 190 3.78 -10.23 23.95
CA THR A 190 4.19 -9.73 25.27
C THR A 190 3.04 -8.97 25.94
N GLY A 191 3.17 -8.66 27.23
CA GLY A 191 2.20 -7.81 27.95
C GLY A 191 2.11 -6.37 27.42
N ALA A 192 3.05 -5.95 26.56
CA ALA A 192 3.07 -4.65 25.92
C ALA A 192 2.48 -4.73 24.49
N ARG A 193 1.19 -4.38 24.33
CA ARG A 193 0.51 -4.40 23.02
C ARG A 193 1.23 -3.56 21.96
N TRP A 194 1.71 -2.38 22.34
CA TRP A 194 2.45 -1.48 21.46
C TRP A 194 3.72 -2.12 20.87
N PHE A 195 4.41 -2.94 21.68
CA PHE A 195 5.63 -3.63 21.25
C PHE A 195 5.28 -4.76 20.28
N ASN A 196 4.21 -5.51 20.60
CA ASN A 196 3.72 -6.57 19.74
C ASN A 196 3.36 -6.02 18.35
N ASP A 197 2.60 -4.93 18.30
CA ASP A 197 2.15 -4.35 17.03
C ASP A 197 3.33 -3.77 16.23
N MET A 198 4.30 -3.14 16.91
CA MET A 198 5.49 -2.58 16.29
C MET A 198 6.39 -3.64 15.63
N ILE A 199 6.37 -4.87 16.12
CA ILE A 199 7.09 -6.00 15.50
C ILE A 199 6.19 -6.75 14.51
N ASN A 200 4.98 -7.14 14.90
CA ASN A 200 4.13 -7.98 14.06
C ASN A 200 3.74 -7.27 12.75
N VAL A 201 3.44 -5.96 12.77
CA VAL A 201 2.96 -5.24 11.59
C VAL A 201 4.01 -5.19 10.46
N PRO A 202 5.29 -4.81 10.69
CA PRO A 202 6.29 -4.85 9.63
C PRO A 202 6.58 -6.24 9.09
N PHE A 203 6.65 -7.25 9.97
CA PHE A 203 6.95 -8.62 9.55
C PHE A 203 5.78 -9.33 8.86
N SER A 204 4.55 -8.83 9.02
CA SER A 204 3.37 -9.25 8.23
C SER A 204 3.32 -8.65 6.82
N SER A 205 4.24 -7.75 6.44
CA SER A 205 4.27 -7.15 5.10
C SER A 205 5.35 -7.78 4.21
N GLU A 206 4.91 -8.33 3.07
CA GLU A 206 5.77 -8.94 2.06
C GLU A 206 6.80 -7.97 1.48
N ALA A 207 6.35 -6.77 1.12
CA ALA A 207 7.20 -5.74 0.55
C ALA A 207 8.26 -5.26 1.56
N PHE A 208 7.89 -5.11 2.83
CA PHE A 208 8.80 -4.65 3.88
C PHE A 208 9.91 -5.67 4.16
N VAL A 209 9.54 -6.94 4.34
CA VAL A 209 10.50 -8.02 4.62
C VAL A 209 11.43 -8.22 3.43
N ALA A 210 10.89 -8.32 2.21
CA ALA A 210 11.69 -8.49 1.00
C ALA A 210 12.67 -7.32 0.81
N GLY A 211 12.19 -6.08 0.95
CA GLY A 211 13.01 -4.88 0.78
C GLY A 211 14.10 -4.74 1.84
N SER A 212 13.78 -5.04 3.10
CA SER A 212 14.73 -4.95 4.22
C SER A 212 15.85 -5.99 4.10
N LEU A 213 15.52 -7.23 3.71
CA LEU A 213 16.51 -8.28 3.47
C LEU A 213 17.38 -7.98 2.26
N ALA A 214 16.78 -7.47 1.18
CA ALA A 214 17.54 -7.06 0.00
C ALA A 214 18.55 -5.96 0.33
N MET A 215 18.14 -4.92 1.07
CA MET A 215 19.03 -3.84 1.50
C MET A 215 20.12 -4.29 2.49
N PHE A 216 19.84 -5.29 3.32
CA PHE A 216 20.82 -5.81 4.27
C PHE A 216 21.90 -6.67 3.61
N LEU A 217 21.55 -7.37 2.51
CA LEU A 217 22.43 -8.30 1.83
C LEU A 217 23.20 -7.69 0.64
N ASP A 218 22.77 -6.53 0.13
CA ASP A 218 23.44 -5.74 -0.91
C ASP A 218 24.70 -5.02 -0.37
#